data_AF-A0A535BDC1-F1
#
_entry.id   AF-A0A535BDC1-F1
#
_cell.length_a   1.000
_cell.length_b   1.000
_cell.length_c   1.000
_cell.angle_alpha   90.00
_cell.angle_beta   90.00
_cell.angle_gamma   90.00
#
_symmetry.space_group_name_H-M   'P 1'
#
loop_
_entity.id
_entity.type
_entity.pdbx_description
1 polymer ?
#
loop_
_entity_poly.entity_id
_entity_poly.type
_entity_poly.pdbx_seq_one_letter_code
_entity_poly.pdbx_strand_id
1 'polypeptide(L)'
;MIECDLKNKPKELLELNPYGKVPVLVDGDAVVYESAIINEYLEEKYPEVPLMPKDPLGRSRVRIWVDYCNTRLQHAGGNIAHDYEVEKSTEQLKQYLATLDEEMRGREYIADKYSVADITYIPFFVRKERYKAVIDDSLPHLKAWMDRLLSRPTVRATP
;
A
#
# COMPACT_ATOMS: atom_id res chain seq x y z
N MET A 1 4.99 -18.98 -0.40
CA MET A 1 5.73 -17.72 -0.15
C MET A 1 7.17 -18.10 0.16
N ILE A 2 8.13 -17.50 -0.53
CA ILE A 2 9.56 -17.66 -0.22
C ILE A 2 9.98 -16.37 0.49
N GLU A 3 10.48 -16.49 1.71
CA GLU A 3 10.98 -15.35 2.47
C GLU A 3 12.36 -14.93 1.97
N CYS A 4 12.60 -13.63 1.89
CA CYS A 4 13.88 -13.06 1.48
C CYS A 4 14.46 -12.27 2.66
N ASP A 5 15.66 -12.65 3.11
CA ASP A 5 16.42 -11.82 4.04
C ASP A 5 16.92 -10.56 3.31
N LEU A 6 16.42 -9.39 3.71
CA LEU A 6 16.80 -8.12 3.10
C LEU A 6 18.21 -7.65 3.47
N LYS A 7 18.81 -8.19 4.55
CA LYS A 7 20.19 -7.92 4.95
C LYS A 7 21.19 -8.82 4.22
N ASN A 8 20.76 -10.01 3.82
CA ASN A 8 21.55 -10.98 3.08
C ASN A 8 20.75 -11.50 1.87
N LYS A 9 20.65 -10.65 0.84
CA LYS A 9 19.80 -10.93 -0.32
C LYS A 9 20.31 -12.15 -1.10
N PRO A 10 19.45 -13.14 -1.41
CA PRO A 10 19.83 -14.29 -2.21
C PRO A 10 20.19 -13.85 -3.64
N LYS A 11 21.12 -14.58 -4.28
CA LYS A 11 21.55 -14.25 -5.65
C LYS A 11 20.41 -14.39 -6.64
N GLU A 12 19.56 -15.38 -6.41
CA GLU A 12 18.36 -15.69 -7.16
C GLU A 12 17.39 -14.50 -7.22
N LEU A 13 17.39 -13.61 -6.20
CA LEU A 13 16.57 -12.38 -6.26
C LEU A 13 17.04 -11.44 -7.37
N LEU A 14 18.35 -11.33 -7.60
CA LEU A 14 18.90 -10.48 -8.67
C LEU A 14 18.67 -11.08 -10.06
N GLU A 15 18.57 -12.41 -10.15
CA GLU A 15 18.21 -13.11 -11.38
C GLU A 15 16.74 -12.85 -11.76
N LEU A 16 15.85 -12.77 -10.76
CA LEU A 16 14.42 -12.51 -10.97
C LEU A 16 14.07 -11.02 -11.07
N ASN A 17 14.73 -10.17 -10.28
CA ASN A 17 14.51 -8.72 -10.25
C ASN A 17 15.87 -8.00 -10.23
N PRO A 18 16.28 -7.36 -11.34
CA PRO A 18 17.56 -6.65 -11.40
C PRO A 18 17.66 -5.47 -10.42
N TYR A 19 16.54 -4.97 -9.88
CA TYR A 19 16.55 -3.93 -8.84
C TYR A 19 16.90 -4.49 -7.45
N GLY A 20 16.92 -5.82 -7.29
CA GLY A 20 17.20 -6.49 -6.02
C GLY A 20 16.19 -6.12 -4.93
N LYS A 21 14.93 -5.91 -5.30
CA LYS A 21 13.83 -5.53 -4.40
C LYS A 21 12.75 -6.61 -4.37
N VAL A 22 12.01 -6.63 -3.26
CA VAL A 22 10.80 -7.44 -3.09
C VAL A 22 9.58 -6.52 -3.01
N PRO A 23 8.36 -7.00 -3.30
CA PRO A 23 8.02 -8.35 -3.76
C PRO A 23 8.40 -8.64 -5.22
N VAL A 24 8.54 -9.94 -5.52
CA VAL A 24 8.60 -10.51 -6.87
C VAL A 24 7.59 -11.64 -6.95
N LEU A 25 6.77 -11.66 -7.99
CA LEU A 25 5.84 -12.73 -8.31
C LEU A 25 6.43 -13.58 -9.44
N VAL A 26 6.48 -14.89 -9.23
CA VAL A 26 6.73 -15.88 -10.28
C VAL A 26 5.44 -16.67 -10.50
N ASP A 27 4.93 -16.64 -11.73
CA ASP A 27 3.68 -17.30 -12.10
C ASP A 27 3.85 -18.03 -13.44
N GLY A 28 4.12 -19.33 -13.36
CA GLY A 28 4.61 -20.12 -14.49
C GLY A 28 5.98 -19.59 -14.95
N ASP A 29 6.09 -19.26 -16.23
CA ASP A 29 7.30 -18.68 -16.82
C ASP A 29 7.36 -17.14 -16.67
N ALA A 30 6.31 -16.51 -16.13
CA ALA A 30 6.27 -15.06 -15.95
C ALA A 30 6.95 -14.64 -14.65
N VAL A 31 7.76 -13.57 -14.72
CA VAL A 31 8.36 -12.90 -13.56
C VAL A 31 7.90 -11.44 -13.56
N VAL A 32 7.22 -11.04 -12.48
CA VAL A 32 6.64 -9.70 -12.32
C VAL A 32 7.14 -9.09 -11.00
N TYR A 33 7.64 -7.87 -11.04
CA TYR A 33 8.12 -7.13 -9.88
C TYR A 33 7.50 -5.73 -9.83
N GLU A 34 7.71 -5.02 -8.71
CA GLU A 34 6.96 -3.84 -8.26
C GLU A 34 5.54 -4.18 -7.79
N SER A 35 5.23 -3.89 -6.52
CA SER A 35 3.99 -4.33 -5.87
C SER A 35 2.72 -3.85 -6.59
N ALA A 36 2.70 -2.60 -7.07
CA ALA A 36 1.55 -2.07 -7.81
C ALA A 36 1.35 -2.77 -9.16
N ILE A 37 2.44 -3.16 -9.83
CA ILE A 37 2.39 -3.87 -11.12
C ILE A 37 2.00 -5.33 -10.91
N ILE A 38 2.50 -5.97 -9.86
CA ILE A 38 2.04 -7.31 -9.43
C ILE A 38 0.53 -7.30 -9.18
N ASN A 39 0.00 -6.29 -8.49
CA ASN A 39 -1.43 -6.20 -8.23
C ASN A 39 -2.27 -6.05 -9.50
N GLU A 40 -1.83 -5.23 -10.47
CA GLU A 40 -2.52 -5.12 -11.78
C GLU A 40 -2.43 -6.43 -12.58
N TYR A 41 -1.29 -7.11 -12.57
CA TYR A 41 -1.14 -8.43 -13.21
C TYR A 41 -2.12 -9.46 -12.63
N LEU A 42 -2.25 -9.51 -11.30
CA LEU A 42 -3.16 -10.43 -10.63
C LEU A 42 -4.63 -10.10 -10.93
N GLU A 43 -5.00 -8.82 -10.98
CA GLU A 43 -6.34 -8.37 -11.37
C GLU A 43 -6.69 -8.81 -12.81
N GLU A 44 -5.75 -8.67 -13.74
CA GLU A 44 -5.98 -9.02 -15.15
C GLU A 44 -6.02 -10.54 -15.38
N LYS A 45 -5.19 -11.31 -14.65
CA LYS A 45 -5.09 -12.76 -14.82
C LYS A 45 -6.14 -13.55 -14.04
N TYR A 46 -6.58 -13.06 -12.88
CA TYR A 46 -7.52 -13.73 -11.98
C TYR A 46 -8.74 -12.84 -11.66
N PRO A 47 -9.64 -12.61 -12.63
CA PRO A 47 -10.70 -11.61 -12.54
C PRO A 47 -11.93 -12.04 -11.71
N GLU A 48 -11.91 -13.21 -11.07
CA GLU A 48 -13.05 -13.78 -10.34
C GLU A 48 -13.45 -12.93 -9.13
N VAL A 49 -12.49 -12.27 -8.50
CA VAL A 49 -12.69 -11.34 -7.39
C VAL A 49 -12.15 -9.97 -7.81
N PRO A 50 -12.95 -9.14 -8.51
CA PRO A 50 -12.47 -7.89 -9.07
C PRO A 50 -12.14 -6.88 -7.96
N LEU A 51 -10.91 -6.38 -7.99
CA LEU A 51 -10.39 -5.33 -7.11
C LEU A 51 -10.16 -4.01 -7.86
N MET A 52 -10.51 -3.95 -9.14
CA MET A 52 -10.54 -2.73 -9.94
C MET A 52 -11.93 -2.49 -10.56
N PRO A 53 -12.35 -1.22 -10.70
CA PRO A 53 -13.52 -0.88 -11.51
C PRO A 53 -13.33 -1.28 -12.98
N LYS A 54 -14.44 -1.46 -13.69
CA LYS A 54 -14.44 -1.76 -15.13
C LYS A 54 -14.35 -0.50 -15.99
N ASP A 55 -14.90 0.61 -15.52
CA ASP A 55 -14.92 1.86 -16.27
C ASP A 55 -13.57 2.60 -16.15
N PRO A 56 -13.14 3.32 -17.19
CA PRO A 56 -11.84 4.00 -17.19
C PRO A 56 -11.68 5.02 -16.05
N LEU A 57 -12.75 5.72 -15.67
CA LEU A 57 -12.70 6.75 -14.63
C LEU A 57 -12.48 6.13 -13.25
N GLY A 58 -13.22 5.07 -12.91
CA GLY A 58 -13.04 4.31 -11.68
C GLY A 58 -11.64 3.71 -11.58
N ARG A 59 -11.12 3.14 -12.67
CA ARG A 59 -9.72 2.65 -12.72
C ARG A 59 -8.71 3.76 -12.46
N SER A 60 -8.95 4.93 -13.04
CA SER A 60 -8.09 6.10 -12.86
C SER A 60 -8.10 6.56 -11.40
N ARG A 61 -9.27 6.57 -10.75
CA ARG A 61 -9.41 6.87 -9.32
C ARG A 61 -8.60 5.92 -8.46
N VAL A 62 -8.69 4.61 -8.70
CA VAL A 62 -7.88 3.62 -7.95
C VAL A 62 -6.39 3.91 -8.13
N ARG A 63 -5.94 4.13 -9.36
CA ARG A 63 -4.52 4.39 -9.67
C ARG A 63 -3.99 5.66 -9.02
N ILE A 64 -4.79 6.72 -8.95
CA ILE A 64 -4.43 7.96 -8.25
C ILE A 64 -4.16 7.69 -6.77
N TRP A 65 -4.98 6.88 -6.11
CA TRP A 65 -4.80 6.57 -4.68
C TRP A 65 -3.67 5.56 -4.42
N VAL A 66 -3.42 4.63 -5.35
CA VAL A 66 -2.20 3.80 -5.31
C VAL A 66 -0.94 4.67 -5.42
N ASP A 67 -0.92 5.60 -6.38
CA ASP A 67 0.19 6.54 -6.54
C ASP A 67 0.38 7.43 -5.30
N TYR A 68 -0.71 8.01 -4.78
CA TYR A 68 -0.67 8.83 -3.57
C TYR A 68 -0.03 8.08 -2.40
N CYS A 69 -0.39 6.81 -2.18
CA CYS A 69 0.22 6.01 -1.13
C CYS A 69 1.73 5.86 -1.34
N ASN A 70 2.14 5.46 -2.56
CA ASN A 70 3.53 5.13 -2.89
C ASN A 70 4.45 6.36 -2.87
N THR A 71 4.00 7.46 -3.47
CA THR A 71 4.82 8.68 -3.64
C THR A 71 4.79 9.60 -2.44
N ARG A 72 3.77 9.46 -1.56
CA ARG A 72 3.62 10.29 -0.36
C ARG A 72 3.80 9.48 0.91
N LEU A 73 2.80 8.69 1.33
CA LEU A 73 2.82 8.03 2.65
C LEU A 73 4.03 7.11 2.81
N GLN A 74 4.25 6.20 1.86
CA GLN A 74 5.36 5.25 1.91
C GLN A 74 6.71 5.95 1.84
N HIS A 75 6.82 7.02 1.05
CA HIS A 75 8.04 7.82 0.96
C HIS A 75 8.35 8.55 2.27
N ALA A 76 7.39 9.30 2.82
CA ALA A 76 7.55 10.02 4.08
C ALA A 76 7.78 9.07 5.26
N GLY A 77 7.01 7.98 5.35
CA GLY A 77 7.21 6.93 6.36
C GLY A 77 8.56 6.24 6.21
N GLY A 78 9.00 5.97 4.97
CA GLY A 78 10.32 5.43 4.67
C GLY A 78 11.45 6.33 5.17
N ASN A 79 11.37 7.63 4.90
CA ASN A 79 12.32 8.62 5.41
C ASN A 79 12.39 8.62 6.94
N ILE A 80 11.24 8.66 7.62
CA ILE A 80 11.17 8.60 9.09
C ILE A 80 11.80 7.31 9.63
N ALA A 81 11.51 6.18 8.99
CA ALA A 81 11.99 4.87 9.44
C ALA A 81 13.50 4.63 9.21
N HIS A 82 14.15 5.48 8.41
CA HIS A 82 15.59 5.42 8.14
C HIS A 82 16.32 6.68 8.60
N ASP A 83 15.71 7.46 9.51
CA ASP A 83 16.27 8.67 10.11
C ASP A 83 16.75 9.73 9.08
N TYR A 84 16.04 9.82 7.94
CA TYR A 84 16.32 10.78 6.86
C TYR A 84 15.26 11.89 6.83
N GLU A 85 15.68 13.17 6.81
CA GLU A 85 14.79 14.34 6.78
C GLU A 85 13.57 14.22 7.73
N VAL A 86 13.77 13.73 8.96
CA VAL A 86 12.69 13.25 9.84
C VAL A 86 11.65 14.33 10.15
N GLU A 87 12.08 15.54 10.48
CA GLU A 87 11.18 16.66 10.82
C GLU A 87 10.27 17.02 9.63
N LYS A 88 10.87 17.26 8.47
CA LYS A 88 10.16 17.56 7.22
C LYS A 88 9.20 16.43 6.83
N SER A 89 9.65 15.18 6.92
CA SER A 89 8.85 14.01 6.57
C SER A 89 7.69 13.80 7.55
N THR A 90 7.87 14.15 8.82
CA THR A 90 6.82 14.11 9.84
C THR A 90 5.73 15.14 9.55
N GLU A 91 6.10 16.38 9.21
CA GLU A 91 5.11 17.41 8.85
C GLU A 91 4.38 17.09 7.55
N GLN A 92 5.08 16.59 6.54
CA GLN A 92 4.46 16.10 5.31
C GLN A 92 3.49 14.95 5.60
N LEU A 93 3.89 13.99 6.43
CA LEU A 93 3.04 12.86 6.78
C LEU A 93 1.75 13.32 7.47
N LYS A 94 1.81 14.26 8.42
CA LYS A 94 0.61 14.86 9.04
C LYS A 94 -0.34 15.45 8.01
N GLN A 95 0.18 16.23 7.05
CA GLN A 95 -0.62 16.83 5.98
C GLN A 95 -1.26 15.76 5.08
N TYR A 96 -0.52 14.69 4.77
CA TYR A 96 -1.03 13.62 3.94
C TYR A 96 -2.12 12.80 4.64
N LEU A 97 -1.98 12.58 5.95
CA LEU A 97 -3.00 11.90 6.76
C LEU A 97 -4.26 12.76 6.90
N ALA A 98 -4.13 14.08 7.10
CA ALA A 98 -5.27 15.00 7.11
C ALA A 98 -6.03 15.01 5.76
N THR A 99 -5.29 14.96 4.65
CA THR A 99 -5.90 14.86 3.31
C THR A 99 -6.68 13.55 3.15
N LEU A 100 -6.17 12.43 3.67
CA LEU A 100 -6.88 11.16 3.63
C LEU A 100 -8.13 11.16 4.53
N ASP A 101 -8.07 11.80 5.68
CA ASP A 101 -9.26 11.93 6.54
C ASP A 101 -10.39 12.67 5.83
N GLU A 102 -10.07 13.79 5.18
CA GLU A 102 -11.05 14.53 4.39
C GLU A 102 -11.58 13.73 3.20
N GLU A 103 -10.71 13.01 2.46
CA GLU A 103 -11.18 12.16 1.37
C GLU A 103 -12.13 11.06 1.87
N MET A 104 -11.84 10.47 3.03
CA MET A 104 -12.64 9.40 3.61
C MET A 104 -13.96 9.88 4.22
N ARG A 105 -14.21 11.18 4.27
CA ARG A 105 -15.47 11.75 4.76
C ARG A 105 -16.67 11.19 3.98
N GLY A 106 -17.52 10.43 4.68
CA GLY A 106 -18.71 9.81 4.08
C GLY A 106 -18.42 8.62 3.15
N ARG A 107 -17.18 8.10 3.14
CA ARG A 107 -16.79 6.94 2.33
C ARG A 107 -16.50 5.72 3.20
N GLU A 108 -16.84 4.54 2.67
CA GLU A 108 -16.40 3.29 3.27
C GLU A 108 -15.01 2.86 2.76
N TYR A 109 -14.74 3.10 1.48
CA TYR A 109 -13.50 2.77 0.77
C TYR A 109 -13.04 3.95 -0.09
N ILE A 110 -11.73 4.06 -0.31
CA ILE A 110 -11.12 5.27 -0.91
C ILE A 110 -11.49 5.47 -2.40
N ALA A 111 -11.83 4.38 -3.08
CA ALA A 111 -12.27 4.37 -4.47
C ALA A 111 -13.70 3.82 -4.63
N ASP A 112 -14.60 4.25 -3.72
CA ASP A 112 -16.03 3.89 -3.64
C ASP A 112 -16.31 2.43 -3.24
N LYS A 113 -15.60 1.46 -3.82
CA LYS A 113 -15.63 0.03 -3.42
C LYS A 113 -14.24 -0.42 -2.97
N TYR A 114 -14.19 -1.48 -2.18
CA TYR A 114 -12.94 -2.11 -1.79
C TYR A 114 -12.14 -2.51 -3.03
N SER A 115 -10.90 -2.04 -3.09
CA SER A 115 -10.09 -2.12 -4.30
C SER A 115 -8.59 -2.28 -4.01
N VAL A 116 -7.79 -2.38 -5.06
CA VAL A 116 -6.33 -2.32 -4.97
C VAL A 116 -5.88 -1.03 -4.25
N ALA A 117 -6.58 0.10 -4.41
CA ALA A 117 -6.25 1.32 -3.69
C ALA A 117 -6.26 1.08 -2.18
N ASP A 118 -7.31 0.47 -1.63
CA ASP A 118 -7.38 0.19 -0.19
C ASP A 118 -6.29 -0.79 0.27
N ILE A 119 -6.01 -1.80 -0.55
CA ILE A 119 -4.98 -2.81 -0.27
C ILE A 119 -3.59 -2.18 -0.12
N THR A 120 -3.27 -1.20 -0.97
CA THR A 120 -1.96 -0.52 -0.96
C THR A 120 -1.64 0.17 0.37
N TYR A 121 -2.64 0.60 1.15
CA TYR A 121 -2.43 1.29 2.43
C TYR A 121 -2.28 0.33 3.61
N ILE A 122 -2.72 -0.92 3.50
CA ILE A 122 -2.68 -1.90 4.60
C ILE A 122 -1.25 -2.06 5.16
N PRO A 123 -0.19 -2.25 4.34
CA PRO A 123 1.18 -2.35 4.83
C PRO A 123 1.65 -1.11 5.61
N PHE A 124 1.16 0.08 5.24
CA PHE A 124 1.46 1.32 5.94
C PHE A 124 0.83 1.32 7.34
N PHE A 125 -0.47 1.01 7.42
CA PHE A 125 -1.22 1.01 8.67
C PHE A 125 -0.73 -0.04 9.68
N VAL A 126 -0.39 -1.24 9.20
CA VAL A 126 0.21 -2.28 10.05
C VAL A 126 1.51 -1.78 10.70
N ARG A 127 2.28 -0.95 10.00
CA ARG A 127 3.60 -0.45 10.43
C ARG A 127 3.55 1.00 10.92
N LYS A 128 2.37 1.56 11.21
CA LYS A 128 2.22 3.00 11.53
C LYS A 128 3.15 3.49 12.64
N GLU A 129 3.40 2.65 13.66
CA GLU A 129 4.32 2.98 14.76
C GLU A 129 5.76 3.15 14.30
N ARG A 130 6.22 2.31 13.35
CA ARG A 130 7.55 2.44 12.73
C ARG A 130 7.70 3.77 12.00
N TYR A 131 6.61 4.28 11.43
CA TYR A 131 6.56 5.55 10.72
C TYR A 131 6.21 6.74 11.61
N LYS A 132 6.02 6.52 12.92
CA LYS A 132 5.54 7.52 13.89
C LYS A 132 4.25 8.21 13.41
N ALA A 133 3.43 7.49 12.65
CA ALA A 133 2.19 8.00 12.09
C ALA A 133 1.10 7.99 13.16
N VAL A 134 0.61 9.16 13.54
CA VAL A 134 -0.46 9.33 14.53
C VAL A 134 -1.80 9.35 13.80
N ILE A 135 -2.63 8.33 14.03
CA ILE A 135 -3.99 8.21 13.51
C ILE A 135 -4.91 7.94 14.70
N ASP A 136 -5.47 9.01 15.26
CA ASP A 136 -6.30 9.01 16.45
C ASP A 136 -7.66 9.69 16.19
N ASP A 137 -8.38 10.07 17.25
CA ASP A 137 -9.72 10.66 17.15
C ASP A 137 -9.73 12.05 16.50
N SER A 138 -8.57 12.66 16.26
CA SER A 138 -8.46 13.88 15.42
C SER A 138 -8.61 13.61 13.92
N LEU A 139 -8.49 12.35 13.50
CA LEU A 139 -8.65 11.88 12.12
C LEU A 139 -9.71 10.77 12.06
N PRO A 140 -10.98 11.07 12.41
CA PRO A 140 -11.99 10.05 12.67
C PRO A 140 -12.36 9.20 11.45
N HIS A 141 -12.36 9.79 10.25
CA HIS A 141 -12.73 9.08 9.01
C HIS A 141 -11.61 8.16 8.54
N LEU A 142 -10.36 8.67 8.57
CA LEU A 142 -9.16 7.88 8.29
C LEU A 142 -9.01 6.75 9.31
N LYS A 143 -9.23 7.03 10.60
CA LYS A 143 -9.19 6.02 11.66
C LYS A 143 -10.22 4.93 11.42
N ALA A 144 -11.47 5.29 11.11
CA ALA A 144 -12.52 4.32 10.80
C ALA A 144 -12.19 3.46 9.57
N TRP A 145 -11.58 4.05 8.53
CA TRP A 145 -11.11 3.32 7.36
C TRP A 145 -9.96 2.37 7.70
N MET A 146 -8.94 2.84 8.42
CA MET A 146 -7.82 2.03 8.90
C MET A 146 -8.32 0.83 9.71
N ASP A 147 -9.18 1.06 10.71
CA ASP A 147 -9.71 0.01 11.59
C ASP A 147 -10.48 -1.05 10.78
N ARG A 148 -11.29 -0.61 9.79
CA ARG A 148 -12.00 -1.51 8.87
C ARG A 148 -11.04 -2.37 8.08
N LEU A 149 -10.00 -1.80 7.48
CA LEU A 149 -9.02 -2.53 6.70
C LEU A 149 -8.23 -3.54 7.55
N LEU A 150 -7.77 -3.13 8.73
CA LEU A 150 -7.03 -3.99 9.66
C LEU A 150 -7.90 -5.07 10.32
N SER A 151 -9.23 -4.92 10.30
CA SER A 151 -10.16 -5.93 10.80
C SER A 151 -10.38 -7.11 9.85
N ARG A 152 -10.00 -6.99 8.57
CA ARG A 152 -10.29 -7.99 7.54
C ARG A 152 -9.58 -9.33 7.84
N PRO A 153 -10.26 -10.48 7.71
CA PRO A 153 -9.65 -11.78 7.97
C PRO A 153 -8.39 -12.06 7.15
N THR A 154 -8.38 -11.66 5.86
CA THR A 154 -7.21 -11.84 4.98
C THR A 154 -6.01 -11.02 5.42
N VAL A 155 -6.23 -9.84 6.02
CA VAL A 155 -5.17 -9.00 6.57
C VAL A 155 -4.62 -9.61 7.84
N ARG A 156 -5.51 -10.04 8.76
CA ARG A 156 -5.12 -10.68 10.02
C ARG A 156 -4.42 -12.03 9.84
N ALA A 157 -4.64 -12.70 8.71
CA ALA A 157 -3.98 -13.94 8.34
C ALA A 157 -2.58 -13.73 7.73
N THR A 158 -2.15 -12.47 7.52
CA THR A 158 -0.81 -12.19 6.98
C THR A 158 0.21 -12.30 8.12
N PRO A 159 1.26 -13.12 7.99
CA PRO A 159 2.26 -13.35 9.02
C PRO A 159 3.13 -12.12 9.33
#